data_AF-A0A3B8WY59-F1
#
_entry.id   AF-A0A3B8WY59-F1
#
_cell.length_a   1.000
_cell.length_b   1.000
_cell.length_c   1.000
_cell.angle_alpha   90.00
_cell.angle_beta   90.00
_cell.angle_gamma   90.00
#
_symmetry.space_group_name_H-M   'P 1'
#
loop_
_entity.id
_entity.type
_entity.pdbx_description
1 polymer ?
#
loop_
_entity_poly.entity_id
_entity_poly.type
_entity_poly.pdbx_seq_one_letter_code
_entity_poly.pdbx_strand_id
1 'polypeptide(L)'
;MSAWSRTGIDRLLLSAFAGGALIGSYAAAFQISLVLFTLGRIFRTAWEPRMLRALADHDPASLLQLTRLFLLLWLIVAALACAVAVAAEPICRLMLGSDYPDSPQLLYWAVIGQAFLAMKVADVQVMHARRTAILGWISLLTTLLHLVLGYLALRHWGVVALVQVSALTFLLGFMLTQLAGQICAPLPYGAAVGIRRCRS
;
A
#
# COMPACT_ATOMS: atom_id res chain seq x y z
N MET A 1 -0.38 -6.29 9.39
CA MET A 1 0.63 -7.33 9.69
C MET A 1 1.51 -7.67 8.48
N SER A 2 0.96 -7.81 7.26
CA SER A 2 1.75 -8.14 6.06
C SER A 2 2.96 -7.24 5.77
N ALA A 3 2.86 -5.91 5.96
CA ALA A 3 3.93 -4.98 5.63
C ALA A 3 5.22 -5.21 6.43
N TRP A 4 5.09 -5.47 7.73
CA TRP A 4 6.22 -5.76 8.62
C TRP A 4 6.85 -7.13 8.32
N SER A 5 6.03 -8.11 7.94
CA SER A 5 6.54 -9.41 7.49
C SER A 5 7.39 -9.28 6.23
N ARG A 6 6.96 -8.44 5.27
CA ARG A 6 7.69 -8.23 4.01
C ARG A 6 9.00 -7.47 4.20
N THR A 7 9.02 -6.44 5.03
CA THR A 7 10.29 -5.75 5.33
C THR A 7 11.28 -6.63 6.08
N GLY A 8 10.78 -7.52 6.95
CA GLY A 8 11.60 -8.57 7.56
C GLY A 8 12.18 -9.53 6.52
N ILE A 9 11.36 -10.01 5.58
CA ILE A 9 11.80 -10.87 4.48
C ILE A 9 12.85 -10.17 3.62
N ASP A 10 12.63 -8.91 3.22
CA ASP A 10 13.58 -8.14 2.40
C ASP A 10 14.93 -8.01 3.09
N ARG A 11 14.94 -7.71 4.40
CA ARG A 11 16.18 -7.64 5.18
C ARG A 11 16.89 -8.98 5.27
N LEU A 12 16.15 -10.07 5.46
CA LEU A 12 16.73 -11.42 5.47
C LEU A 12 17.36 -11.77 4.11
N LEU A 13 16.64 -11.52 3.02
CA LEU A 13 17.14 -11.74 1.66
C LEU A 13 18.37 -10.87 1.38
N LEU A 14 18.33 -9.58 1.70
CA LEU A 14 19.47 -8.69 1.51
C LEU A 14 20.66 -9.09 2.38
N SER A 15 20.45 -9.54 3.62
CA SER A 15 21.57 -10.03 4.45
C SER A 15 22.25 -11.28 3.90
N ALA A 16 21.52 -12.11 3.15
CA ALA A 16 22.04 -13.34 2.55
C ALA A 16 22.72 -13.11 1.19
N PHE A 17 22.29 -12.11 0.42
CA PHE A 17 22.70 -11.92 -0.98
C PHE A 17 23.36 -10.56 -1.28
N ALA A 18 23.33 -9.60 -0.36
CA ALA A 18 23.87 -8.26 -0.53
C ALA A 18 24.80 -7.87 0.63
N GLY A 19 25.74 -6.96 0.35
CA GLY A 19 26.63 -6.38 1.36
C GLY A 19 25.92 -5.39 2.28
N GLY A 20 26.51 -5.09 3.44
CA GLY A 20 25.92 -4.20 4.46
C GLY A 20 25.54 -2.79 3.97
N ALA A 21 26.27 -2.24 2.99
CA ALA A 21 25.97 -0.92 2.42
C ALA A 21 24.58 -0.86 1.75
N LEU A 22 24.22 -1.89 0.97
CA LEU A 22 22.92 -1.99 0.30
C LEU A 22 21.76 -2.11 1.29
N ILE A 23 21.96 -2.82 2.40
CA ILE A 23 20.98 -2.92 3.48
C ILE A 23 20.72 -1.54 4.09
N GLY A 24 21.77 -0.74 4.26
CA GLY A 24 21.68 0.65 4.70
C GLY A 24 20.85 1.50 3.76
N SER A 25 21.15 1.49 2.46
CA SER A 25 20.42 2.27 1.44
C SER A 25 18.96 1.84 1.35
N TYR A 26 18.68 0.54 1.38
CA TYR A 26 17.32 0.03 1.43
C TYR A 26 16.58 0.52 2.67
N ALA A 27 17.18 0.41 3.85
CA ALA A 27 16.54 0.82 5.10
C ALA A 27 16.25 2.33 5.12
N ALA A 28 17.17 3.15 4.63
CA ALA A 28 17.01 4.59 4.53
C ALA A 28 15.88 4.98 3.57
N ALA A 29 15.91 4.44 2.34
CA ALA A 29 14.85 4.65 1.35
C ALA A 29 13.47 4.21 1.86
N PHE A 30 13.41 3.04 2.51
CA PHE A 30 12.16 2.52 3.05
C PHE A 30 11.64 3.41 4.19
N GLN A 31 12.52 3.96 5.03
CA GLN A 31 12.08 4.87 6.09
C GLN A 31 11.46 6.15 5.55
N ILE A 32 12.07 6.76 4.52
CA ILE A 32 11.50 7.94 3.88
C ILE A 32 10.12 7.59 3.27
N SER A 33 9.99 6.42 2.64
CA SER A 33 8.73 5.97 2.02
C SER A 33 7.57 5.78 3.01
N LEU A 34 7.85 5.54 4.30
CA LEU A 34 6.81 5.30 5.32
C LEU A 34 5.91 6.50 5.58
N VAL A 35 6.27 7.69 5.10
CA VAL A 35 5.42 8.89 5.17
C VAL A 35 4.06 8.65 4.53
N LEU A 36 4.00 7.99 3.36
CA LEU A 36 2.72 7.71 2.68
C LEU A 36 1.86 6.72 3.44
N PHE A 37 2.47 5.65 3.94
CA PHE A 37 1.77 4.68 4.75
C PHE A 37 1.16 5.33 5.99
N THR A 38 1.90 6.24 6.62
CA THR A 38 1.44 6.98 7.81
C THR A 38 0.24 7.87 7.50
N LEU A 39 0.23 8.58 6.38
CA LEU A 39 -0.93 9.38 5.95
C LEU A 39 -2.19 8.53 5.79
N GLY A 40 -2.07 7.36 5.16
CA GLY A 40 -3.17 6.41 5.04
C GLY A 40 -3.71 5.96 6.41
N ARG A 41 -2.81 5.72 7.37
CA ARG A 41 -3.21 5.35 8.75
C ARG A 41 -3.95 6.48 9.48
N ILE A 42 -3.49 7.71 9.36
CA ILE A 42 -4.15 8.88 9.96
C ILE A 42 -5.58 8.98 9.43
N PHE A 43 -5.74 8.91 8.11
CA PHE A 43 -7.06 8.89 7.48
C PHE A 43 -7.93 7.75 8.00
N ARG A 44 -7.40 6.52 7.97
CA ARG A 44 -8.14 5.31 8.36
C ARG A 44 -8.67 5.40 9.79
N THR A 45 -7.91 5.98 10.71
CA THR A 45 -8.29 6.14 12.12
C THR A 45 -9.60 6.94 12.28
N ALA A 46 -9.83 7.95 11.45
CA ALA A 46 -11.06 8.73 11.47
C ALA A 46 -12.17 8.14 10.59
N TRP A 47 -11.82 7.53 9.46
CA TRP A 47 -12.75 7.05 8.45
C TRP A 47 -13.39 5.70 8.80
N GLU A 48 -12.62 4.75 9.29
CA GLU A 48 -13.05 3.37 9.60
C GLU A 48 -14.27 3.29 10.53
N PRO A 49 -14.33 3.96 11.71
CA PRO A 49 -15.50 3.87 12.57
C PRO A 49 -16.76 4.47 11.93
N ARG A 50 -16.61 5.50 11.08
CA ARG A 50 -17.74 6.12 10.36
C ARG A 50 -18.27 5.19 9.27
N MET A 51 -17.36 4.53 8.55
CA MET A 51 -17.73 3.56 7.52
C MET A 51 -18.42 2.33 8.12
N LEU A 52 -17.91 1.80 9.23
CA LEU A 52 -18.56 0.66 9.91
C LEU A 52 -19.99 0.99 10.36
N ARG A 53 -20.22 2.19 10.90
CA ARG A 53 -21.57 2.65 11.27
C ARG A 53 -22.48 2.81 10.05
N ALA A 54 -22.00 3.49 9.01
CA ALA A 54 -22.78 3.69 7.79
C ALA A 54 -23.18 2.35 7.13
N LEU A 55 -22.30 1.34 7.18
CA LEU A 55 -22.61 -0.01 6.71
C LEU A 55 -23.64 -0.73 7.59
N ALA A 56 -23.54 -0.59 8.92
CA ALA A 56 -24.49 -1.19 9.86
C ALA A 56 -25.89 -0.55 9.81
N ASP A 57 -25.95 0.76 9.64
CA ASP A 57 -27.19 1.54 9.59
C ASP A 57 -27.82 1.54 8.18
N HIS A 58 -27.16 0.95 7.20
CA HIS A 58 -27.53 0.97 5.78
C HIS A 58 -27.80 2.39 5.24
N ASP A 59 -27.07 3.41 5.72
CA ASP A 59 -27.28 4.80 5.34
C ASP A 59 -26.64 5.10 3.97
N PRO A 60 -27.43 5.24 2.89
CA PRO A 60 -26.90 5.42 1.54
C PRO A 60 -26.19 6.77 1.38
N ALA A 61 -26.62 7.81 2.12
CA ALA A 61 -26.03 9.14 2.03
C ALA A 61 -24.62 9.14 2.66
N SER A 62 -24.49 8.57 3.87
CA SER A 62 -23.19 8.41 4.51
C SER A 62 -22.26 7.50 3.72
N LEU A 63 -22.76 6.39 3.16
CA LEU A 63 -21.96 5.50 2.31
C LEU A 63 -21.43 6.22 1.07
N LEU A 64 -22.26 7.02 0.40
CA LEU A 64 -21.83 7.81 -0.76
C LEU A 64 -20.78 8.86 -0.37
N GLN A 65 -21.00 9.61 0.71
CA GLN A 65 -20.07 10.63 1.19
C GLN A 65 -18.71 10.02 1.57
N LEU A 66 -18.70 8.95 2.35
CA LEU A 66 -17.49 8.27 2.78
C LEU A 66 -16.75 7.59 1.62
N THR A 67 -17.49 7.12 0.61
CA THR A 67 -16.91 6.59 -0.64
C THR A 67 -16.22 7.70 -1.43
N ARG A 68 -16.79 8.90 -1.53
CA ARG A 68 -16.13 10.05 -2.18
C ARG A 68 -14.86 10.47 -1.44
N LEU A 69 -14.91 10.52 -0.11
CA LEU A 69 -13.75 10.85 0.72
C LEU A 69 -12.63 9.81 0.55
N PHE A 70 -13.00 8.53 0.42
CA PHE A 70 -12.08 7.44 0.08
C PHE A 70 -11.42 7.60 -1.30
N LEU A 71 -12.18 7.97 -2.33
CA LEU A 71 -11.63 8.21 -3.67
C LEU A 71 -10.71 9.44 -3.69
N LEU A 72 -11.04 10.47 -2.92
CA LEU A 72 -10.18 11.65 -2.75
C LEU A 72 -8.85 11.28 -2.09
N LEU A 73 -8.87 10.42 -1.06
CA LEU A 73 -7.63 9.90 -0.46
C LEU A 73 -6.76 9.21 -1.51
N TRP A 74 -7.34 8.35 -2.34
CA TRP A 74 -6.57 7.67 -3.39
C TRP A 74 -5.91 8.66 -4.34
N LEU A 75 -6.63 9.69 -4.78
CA LEU A 75 -6.05 10.72 -5.63
C LEU A 75 -4.90 11.45 -4.93
N ILE A 76 -5.07 11.85 -3.67
CA ILE A 76 -4.04 12.55 -2.88
C ILE A 76 -2.80 11.66 -2.68
N VAL A 77 -2.98 10.40 -2.29
CA VAL A 77 -1.87 9.46 -2.06
C VAL A 77 -1.16 9.16 -3.37
N ALA A 78 -1.88 8.97 -4.48
CA ALA A 78 -1.27 8.76 -5.79
C ALA A 78 -0.45 9.98 -6.24
N ALA A 79 -1.02 11.19 -6.10
CA ALA A 79 -0.33 12.43 -6.46
C ALA A 79 0.95 12.62 -5.63
N LEU A 80 0.86 12.36 -4.32
CA LEU A 80 2.01 12.48 -3.42
C LEU A 80 3.06 11.40 -3.69
N ALA A 81 2.66 10.17 -4.01
CA ALA A 81 3.58 9.12 -4.42
C ALA A 81 4.35 9.48 -5.69
N CYS A 82 3.65 10.00 -6.70
CA CYS A 82 4.28 10.49 -7.92
C CYS A 82 5.24 11.64 -7.64
N ALA A 83 4.84 12.61 -6.80
CA ALA A 83 5.69 13.73 -6.44
C ALA A 83 6.99 13.29 -5.74
N VAL A 84 6.88 12.38 -4.75
CA VAL A 84 8.04 11.83 -4.04
C VAL A 84 8.91 10.96 -4.95
N ALA A 85 8.30 10.17 -5.83
CA ALA A 85 9.03 9.32 -6.77
C ALA A 85 9.86 10.16 -7.76
N VAL A 86 9.28 11.23 -8.32
CA VAL A 86 10.00 12.18 -9.20
C VAL A 86 11.08 12.93 -8.43
N ALA A 87 10.81 13.30 -7.17
CA ALA A 87 11.76 13.99 -6.31
C ALA A 87 12.71 13.04 -5.54
N ALA A 88 12.78 11.74 -5.87
CA ALA A 88 13.50 10.76 -5.07
C ALA A 88 15.00 11.08 -4.96
N GLU A 89 15.64 11.49 -6.06
CA GLU A 89 17.05 11.88 -6.04
C GLU A 89 17.35 13.11 -5.17
N PRO A 90 16.69 14.27 -5.36
CA PRO A 90 16.95 15.43 -4.52
C PRO A 90 16.57 15.18 -3.05
N ILE A 91 15.51 14.41 -2.77
CA ILE A 91 15.13 14.02 -1.40
C ILE A 91 16.23 13.19 -0.76
N CYS A 92 16.70 12.14 -1.42
CA CYS A 92 17.77 11.29 -0.89
C CYS A 92 19.07 12.06 -0.72
N ARG A 93 19.46 12.90 -1.68
CA ARG A 93 20.68 13.72 -1.58
C ARG A 93 20.62 14.68 -0.39
N LEU A 94 19.46 15.31 -0.17
CA LEU A 94 19.25 16.22 0.96
C LEU A 94 19.25 15.52 2.31
N MET A 95 18.57 14.37 2.42
CA MET A 95 18.36 13.68 3.69
C MET A 95 19.49 12.72 4.08
N LEU A 96 20.14 12.10 3.08
CA LEU A 96 21.07 10.98 3.27
C LEU A 96 22.50 11.31 2.81
N GLY A 97 22.70 12.42 2.09
CA GLY A 97 24.01 12.76 1.53
C GLY A 97 24.49 11.76 0.46
N SER A 98 25.81 11.64 0.32
CA SER A 98 26.46 10.72 -0.63
C SER A 98 26.64 9.29 -0.11
N ASP A 99 26.34 9.05 1.18
CA ASP A 99 26.65 7.78 1.85
C ASP A 99 25.74 6.63 1.43
N TYR A 100 24.62 6.94 0.75
CA TYR A 100 23.63 5.95 0.32
C TYR A 100 23.24 6.11 -1.16
N PRO A 101 24.16 5.84 -2.10
CA PRO A 101 24.00 6.15 -3.52
C PRO A 101 22.83 5.40 -4.19
N ASP A 102 22.46 4.22 -3.70
CA ASP A 102 21.35 3.42 -4.27
C ASP A 102 19.97 3.88 -3.80
N SER A 103 19.89 4.69 -2.73
CA SER A 103 18.61 5.08 -2.11
C SER A 103 17.61 5.76 -3.03
N PRO A 104 17.99 6.65 -3.99
CA PRO A 104 17.02 7.29 -4.88
C PRO A 104 16.17 6.29 -5.66
N GLN A 105 16.81 5.28 -6.26
CA GLN A 105 16.09 4.29 -7.06
C GLN A 105 15.25 3.35 -6.19
N LEU A 106 15.73 3.04 -4.98
CA LEU A 106 14.96 2.25 -4.01
C LEU A 106 13.75 3.04 -3.48
N LEU A 107 13.92 4.33 -3.21
CA LEU A 107 12.85 5.21 -2.73
C LEU A 107 11.74 5.34 -3.79
N TYR A 108 12.11 5.50 -5.06
CA TYR A 108 11.16 5.55 -6.18
C TYR A 108 10.17 4.37 -6.15
N TRP A 109 10.68 3.14 -6.03
CA TRP A 109 9.82 1.95 -6.00
C TRP A 109 9.14 1.74 -4.65
N ALA A 110 9.85 2.02 -3.55
CA ALA A 110 9.30 1.87 -2.21
C ALA A 110 8.09 2.77 -1.99
N VAL A 111 8.14 4.03 -2.44
CA VAL A 111 7.02 4.97 -2.26
C VAL A 111 5.77 4.54 -3.04
N ILE A 112 5.94 3.99 -4.25
CA ILE A 112 4.83 3.42 -5.02
C ILE A 112 4.19 2.25 -4.25
N GLY A 113 5.00 1.34 -3.69
CA GLY A 113 4.49 0.24 -2.88
C GLY A 113 3.73 0.71 -1.63
N GLN A 114 4.26 1.72 -0.93
CA GLN A 114 3.61 2.28 0.26
C GLN A 114 2.31 3.02 -0.07
N ALA A 115 2.21 3.61 -1.27
CA ALA A 115 0.97 4.21 -1.74
C ALA A 115 -0.16 3.18 -1.80
N PHE A 116 0.07 2.01 -2.41
CA PHE A 116 -0.92 0.94 -2.46
C PHE A 116 -1.29 0.41 -1.08
N LEU A 117 -0.31 0.34 -0.17
CA LEU A 117 -0.58 -0.04 1.21
C LEU A 117 -1.47 0.98 1.93
N ALA A 118 -1.23 2.28 1.71
CA ALA A 118 -2.05 3.37 2.26
C ALA A 118 -3.47 3.40 1.69
N MET A 119 -3.63 3.07 0.41
CA MET A 119 -4.92 3.01 -0.29
C MET A 119 -5.79 1.81 0.12
N LYS A 120 -5.19 0.77 0.71
CA LYS A 120 -5.87 -0.48 1.08
C LYS A 120 -6.70 -0.34 2.36
N VAL A 121 -7.88 0.27 2.22
CA VAL A 121 -8.85 0.47 3.32
C VAL A 121 -10.15 -0.32 3.17
N ALA A 122 -10.28 -1.11 2.09
CA ALA A 122 -11.47 -1.91 1.85
C ALA A 122 -11.60 -3.17 2.72
N ASP A 123 -10.61 -3.40 3.59
CA ASP A 123 -10.67 -4.42 4.65
C ASP A 123 -11.83 -4.18 5.62
N VAL A 124 -12.26 -2.93 5.79
CA VAL A 124 -13.41 -2.55 6.63
C VAL A 124 -14.71 -3.22 6.17
N GLN A 125 -14.96 -3.33 4.86
CA GLN A 125 -16.14 -4.01 4.31
C GLN A 125 -16.12 -5.51 4.61
N VAL A 126 -14.93 -6.12 4.53
CA VAL A 126 -14.71 -7.54 4.83
C VAL A 126 -14.90 -7.83 6.32
N MET A 127 -14.42 -6.92 7.18
CA MET A 127 -14.62 -6.97 8.63
C MET A 127 -16.09 -6.82 9.00
N HIS A 128 -16.80 -5.88 8.39
CA HIS A 128 -18.24 -5.69 8.59
C HIS A 128 -19.03 -6.97 8.26
N ALA A 129 -18.71 -7.62 7.13
CA ALA A 129 -19.31 -8.90 6.74
C ALA A 129 -18.84 -10.11 7.57
N ARG A 130 -17.99 -9.91 8.60
CA ARG A 130 -17.39 -10.96 9.44
C ARG A 130 -16.61 -12.02 8.66
N ARG A 131 -16.06 -11.68 7.48
CA ARG A 131 -15.28 -12.59 6.62
C ARG A 131 -13.77 -12.33 6.72
N THR A 132 -13.27 -12.04 7.91
CA THR A 132 -11.87 -11.65 8.15
C THR A 132 -10.84 -12.70 7.72
N ALA A 133 -11.23 -13.97 7.63
CA ALA A 133 -10.40 -15.05 7.07
C ALA A 133 -9.90 -14.73 5.64
N ILE A 134 -10.70 -14.02 4.83
CA ILE A 134 -10.31 -13.60 3.48
C ILE A 134 -9.08 -12.69 3.53
N LEU A 135 -9.01 -11.77 4.50
CA LEU A 135 -7.86 -10.88 4.67
C LEU A 135 -6.60 -11.65 5.08
N GLY A 136 -6.77 -12.70 5.90
CA GLY A 136 -5.71 -13.64 6.26
C GLY A 136 -5.14 -14.35 5.03
N TRP A 137 -6.00 -14.91 4.18
CA TRP A 137 -5.59 -15.58 2.95
C TRP A 137 -4.92 -14.64 1.95
N ILE A 138 -5.45 -13.42 1.75
CA ILE A 138 -4.80 -12.40 0.92
C ILE A 138 -3.42 -12.05 1.47
N SER A 139 -3.30 -11.87 2.79
CA SER A 139 -2.03 -11.57 3.44
C SER A 139 -1.01 -12.70 3.25
N LEU A 140 -1.43 -13.95 3.44
CA LEU A 140 -0.56 -15.12 3.28
C LEU A 140 -0.11 -15.28 1.83
N LEU A 141 -1.04 -15.26 0.88
CA LEU A 141 -0.77 -15.37 -0.55
C LEU A 141 0.23 -14.32 -1.00
N THR A 142 -0.04 -13.05 -0.69
CA THR A 142 0.81 -11.95 -1.15
C THR A 142 2.17 -11.92 -0.47
N THR A 143 2.29 -12.41 0.78
CA THR A 143 3.58 -12.54 1.48
C THR A 143 4.40 -13.71 0.93
N LEU A 144 3.76 -14.83 0.62
CA LEU A 144 4.45 -15.97 -0.01
C LEU A 144 4.93 -15.63 -1.43
N LEU A 145 4.08 -14.98 -2.22
CA LEU A 145 4.48 -14.46 -3.54
C LEU A 145 5.63 -13.48 -3.41
N HIS A 146 5.59 -12.58 -2.42
CA HIS A 146 6.66 -11.63 -2.16
C HIS A 146 7.99 -12.32 -1.86
N LEU A 147 7.97 -13.36 -1.02
CA LEU A 147 9.15 -14.16 -0.70
C LEU A 147 9.73 -14.85 -1.94
N VAL A 148 8.90 -15.58 -2.68
CA VAL A 148 9.35 -16.38 -3.84
C VAL A 148 9.84 -15.48 -4.97
N LEU A 149 9.04 -14.49 -5.36
CA LEU A 149 9.41 -13.56 -6.43
C LEU A 149 10.56 -12.66 -6.01
N GLY A 150 10.60 -12.25 -4.74
CA GLY A 150 11.66 -11.38 -4.21
C GLY A 150 13.01 -12.11 -4.18
N TYR A 151 13.03 -13.38 -3.78
CA TYR A 151 14.22 -14.23 -3.85
C TYR A 151 14.75 -14.34 -5.30
N LEU A 152 13.87 -14.67 -6.25
CA LEU A 152 14.25 -14.80 -7.66
C LEU A 152 14.73 -13.46 -8.22
N ALA A 153 14.02 -12.38 -7.91
CA ALA A 153 14.34 -11.05 -8.41
C ALA A 153 15.67 -10.53 -7.87
N LEU A 154 15.93 -10.71 -6.57
CA LEU A 154 17.19 -10.32 -5.96
C LEU A 154 18.36 -11.10 -6.58
N ARG A 155 18.19 -12.41 -6.80
CA ARG A 155 19.24 -13.28 -7.34
C ARG A 155 19.60 -12.96 -8.79
N HIS A 156 18.64 -12.56 -9.62
CA HIS A 156 18.85 -12.36 -11.06
C HIS A 156 19.00 -10.89 -11.49
N TRP A 157 18.35 -9.96 -10.78
CA TRP A 157 18.25 -8.55 -11.17
C TRP A 157 18.60 -7.56 -10.05
N GLY A 158 18.99 -8.07 -8.87
CA GLY A 158 19.48 -7.25 -7.76
C GLY A 158 18.40 -6.57 -6.93
N VAL A 159 18.82 -5.65 -6.05
CA VAL A 159 17.97 -5.05 -5.00
C VAL A 159 16.82 -4.22 -5.57
N VAL A 160 17.00 -3.57 -6.72
CA VAL A 160 15.95 -2.75 -7.34
C VAL A 160 14.76 -3.63 -7.71
N ALA A 161 15.02 -4.81 -8.27
CA ALA A 161 13.99 -5.76 -8.65
C ALA A 161 13.27 -6.35 -7.42
N LEU A 162 13.98 -6.55 -6.30
CA LEU A 162 13.35 -6.91 -5.03
C LEU A 162 12.32 -5.87 -4.59
N VAL A 163 12.66 -4.57 -4.63
CA VAL A 163 11.71 -3.50 -4.23
C VAL A 163 10.55 -3.37 -5.23
N GLN A 164 10.80 -3.61 -6.52
CA GLN A 164 9.73 -3.70 -7.52
C GLN A 164 8.74 -4.83 -7.21
N VAL A 165 9.23 -5.99 -6.78
CA VAL A 165 8.38 -7.10 -6.30
C VAL A 165 7.59 -6.67 -5.05
N SER A 166 8.20 -5.93 -4.12
CA SER A 166 7.46 -5.37 -2.97
C SER A 166 6.28 -4.50 -3.43
N ALA A 167 6.53 -3.58 -4.37
CA ALA A 167 5.47 -2.72 -4.92
C ALA A 167 4.37 -3.53 -5.62
N LEU A 168 4.74 -4.53 -6.43
CA LEU A 168 3.81 -5.40 -7.15
C LEU A 168 2.94 -6.23 -6.19
N THR A 169 3.53 -6.81 -5.15
CA THR A 169 2.77 -7.59 -4.17
C THR A 169 1.91 -6.73 -3.25
N PHE A 170 2.25 -5.44 -3.05
CA PHE A 170 1.36 -4.47 -2.40
C PHE A 170 0.18 -4.10 -3.30
N LEU A 171 0.42 -3.84 -4.59
CA LEU A 171 -0.63 -3.63 -5.58
C LEU A 171 -1.60 -4.83 -5.63
N LEU A 172 -1.08 -6.05 -5.68
CA LEU A 172 -1.90 -7.27 -5.66
C LEU A 172 -2.74 -7.35 -4.38
N GLY A 173 -2.14 -7.12 -3.22
CA GLY A 173 -2.86 -7.13 -1.95
C GLY A 173 -3.96 -6.06 -1.90
N PHE A 174 -3.68 -4.87 -2.43
CA PHE A 174 -4.65 -3.79 -2.58
C PHE A 174 -5.83 -4.20 -3.48
N MET A 175 -5.56 -4.70 -4.68
CA MET A 175 -6.59 -5.14 -5.64
C MET A 175 -7.47 -6.26 -5.07
N LEU A 176 -6.86 -7.27 -4.45
CA LEU A 176 -7.60 -8.40 -3.87
C LEU A 176 -8.47 -7.95 -2.68
N THR A 177 -7.96 -7.08 -1.81
CA THR A 177 -8.76 -6.53 -0.70
C THR A 177 -9.89 -5.66 -1.21
N GLN A 178 -9.67 -4.88 -2.26
CA GLN A 178 -10.69 -4.05 -2.90
C GLN A 178 -11.81 -4.91 -3.51
N LEU A 179 -11.46 -5.97 -4.23
CA LEU A 179 -12.41 -6.92 -4.81
C LEU A 179 -13.21 -7.64 -3.72
N ALA A 180 -12.52 -8.17 -2.70
CA ALA A 180 -13.17 -8.82 -1.57
C ALA A 180 -14.13 -7.88 -0.83
N GLY A 181 -13.73 -6.62 -0.65
CA GLY A 181 -14.58 -5.59 -0.06
C GLY A 181 -15.86 -5.38 -0.86
N GLN A 182 -15.79 -5.27 -2.19
CA GLN A 182 -16.97 -5.12 -3.05
C GLN A 182 -17.88 -6.35 -3.05
N ILE A 183 -17.32 -7.55 -2.93
CA ILE A 183 -18.11 -8.79 -2.82
C ILE A 183 -18.82 -8.87 -1.46
N CYS A 184 -18.17 -8.41 -0.38
CA CYS A 184 -18.71 -8.50 0.98
C CYS A 184 -19.74 -7.40 1.29
N ALA A 185 -19.42 -6.16 0.93
CA ALA A 185 -20.28 -5.00 1.12
C ALA A 185 -19.99 -3.96 0.02
N PRO A 186 -20.80 -3.94 -1.06
CA PRO A 186 -20.55 -3.08 -2.21
C PRO A 186 -20.69 -1.61 -1.83
N LEU A 187 -19.78 -0.79 -2.34
CA LEU A 187 -19.85 0.67 -2.19
C LEU A 187 -20.28 1.31 -3.51
N PRO A 188 -20.99 2.46 -3.46
CA PRO A 188 -21.57 3.08 -4.66
C PRO A 188 -20.54 3.86 -5.49
N TYR A 189 -19.46 3.22 -5.97
CA TYR A 189 -18.40 3.89 -6.74
C TYR A 189 -18.93 4.60 -7.99
N GLY A 190 -19.85 3.98 -8.72
CA GLY A 190 -20.45 4.60 -9.91
C GLY A 190 -21.21 5.89 -9.58
N ALA A 191 -21.91 5.96 -8.45
CA ALA A 191 -22.59 7.18 -8.02
C ALA A 191 -21.61 8.21 -7.43
N ALA A 192 -20.54 7.74 -6.78
CA ALA A 192 -19.50 8.61 -6.23
C ALA A 192 -18.77 9.42 -7.32
N VAL A 193 -18.53 8.80 -8.49
CA VAL A 193 -17.86 9.41 -9.66
C VAL A 193 -18.87 10.06 -10.64
N GLY A 194 -20.18 10.01 -10.35
CA GLY A 194 -21.21 10.63 -11.20
C GLY A 194 -21.61 9.82 -12.44
N ILE A 195 -21.15 8.57 -12.56
CA ILE A 195 -21.40 7.67 -13.69
C ILE A 195 -22.80 7.03 -13.63
N ARG A 196 -23.40 6.90 -12.44
CA ARG A 196 -24.81 6.46 -12.28
C ARG A 196 -25.54 7.43 -11.35
N ARG A 197 -26.57 8.12 -11.87
CA ARG A 197 -27.58 8.76 -11.01
C ARG A 197 -28.31 7.63 -10.27
N CYS A 198 -28.34 7.68 -8.94
CA CYS A 198 -29.14 6.76 -8.14
C CYS A 198 -30.58 6.78 -8.68
N ARG A 199 -31.10 5.62 -9.09
CA ARG A 199 -32.56 5.45 -9.17
C ARG A 199 -33.03 5.40 -7.73
N SER A 200 -33.78 6.43 -7.34
CA SER A 200 -34.51 6.58 -6.08
C SER A 200 -35.45 5.41 -5.85
#